data_AF-A0A1V0N3C0-F1
#
_entry.id   AF-A0A1V0N3C0-F1
#
_cell.length_a   1.000
_cell.length_b   1.000
_cell.length_c   1.000
_cell.angle_alpha   90.00
_cell.angle_beta   90.00
_cell.angle_gamma   90.00
#
_symmetry.space_group_name_H-M   'P 1'
#
loop_
_entity.id
_entity.type
_entity.pdbx_description
1 polymer ?
#
loop_
_entity_poly.entity_id
_entity_poly.type
_entity_poly.pdbx_seq_one_letter_code
_entity_poly.pdbx_strand_id
1 'polypeptide(L)'
;MLIDRNKFGEIQKSAWITPSEFKTKLIENQGKDIKLQLKGEKNRYVTIVRVSQNEVTLSEPGGEVISVPLSNVAGFTTETDWYRQKKM
;
A
#
# COMPACT_ATOMS: atom_id res chain seq x y z
N MET A 1 10.78 -1.11 -29.21
CA MET A 1 10.11 -0.30 -28.17
C MET A 1 9.73 -1.26 -27.06
N LEU A 2 10.59 -1.41 -26.05
CA LEU A 2 10.36 -2.33 -24.93
C LEU A 2 9.32 -1.68 -24.02
N ILE A 3 8.12 -2.25 -23.99
CA ILE A 3 7.07 -1.84 -23.07
C ILE A 3 7.61 -2.06 -21.65
N ASP A 4 7.70 -0.99 -20.87
CA ASP A 4 7.98 -0.99 -19.42
C ASP A 4 7.11 -2.05 -18.73
N ARG A 5 7.67 -3.23 -18.45
CA ARG A 5 6.98 -4.34 -17.78
C ARG A 5 6.76 -4.13 -16.27
N ASN A 6 7.06 -2.94 -15.74
CA ASN A 6 7.05 -2.64 -14.30
C ASN A 6 6.00 -1.60 -13.84
N LYS A 7 5.02 -1.23 -14.67
CA LYS A 7 4.13 -0.08 -14.34
C LYS A 7 2.85 -0.39 -13.55
N PHE A 8 2.65 -1.63 -13.09
CA PHE A 8 1.44 -2.00 -12.33
C PHE A 8 1.83 -2.91 -11.16
N GLY A 9 2.34 -2.31 -10.08
CA GLY A 9 3.03 -3.04 -9.02
C GLY A 9 2.29 -2.99 -7.69
N GLU A 10 1.88 -4.16 -7.21
CA GLU A 10 1.79 -4.39 -5.77
C GLU A 10 3.13 -3.98 -5.14
N ILE A 11 3.11 -2.96 -4.28
CA ILE A 11 4.32 -2.46 -3.63
C ILE A 11 4.55 -3.35 -2.42
N GLN A 12 5.38 -4.38 -2.56
CA GLN A 12 5.76 -5.28 -1.48
C GLN A 12 7.05 -4.80 -0.80
N LYS A 13 7.18 -5.03 0.51
CA LYS A 13 8.42 -4.84 1.28
C LYS A 13 9.57 -5.77 0.86
N SER A 14 9.37 -6.62 -0.15
CA SER A 14 10.37 -7.56 -0.67
C SER A 14 11.20 -6.99 -1.84
N ALA A 15 12.50 -7.29 -1.77
CA ALA A 15 13.59 -7.30 -2.78
C ALA A 15 13.90 -6.07 -3.66
N TRP A 16 12.93 -5.21 -4.02
CA TRP A 16 13.14 -4.21 -5.09
C TRP A 16 13.05 -2.75 -4.63
N ILE A 17 12.67 -2.52 -3.38
CA ILE A 17 12.58 -1.19 -2.77
C ILE A 17 13.14 -1.24 -1.35
N THR A 18 13.88 -0.20 -0.97
CA THR A 18 14.36 -0.02 0.39
C THR A 18 13.20 0.29 1.34
N PRO A 19 13.34 0.04 2.66
CA PRO A 19 12.33 0.45 3.65
C PRO A 19 11.96 1.93 3.60
N SER A 20 12.93 2.79 3.24
CA SER A 20 12.73 4.23 3.07
C SER A 20 11.87 4.54 1.84
N GLU A 21 12.15 3.94 0.69
CA GLU A 21 11.34 4.10 -0.53
C GLU A 21 9.91 3.57 -0.35
N PHE A 22 9.76 2.43 0.34
CA PHE A 22 8.46 1.89 0.70
C PHE A 22 7.63 2.89 1.52
N LYS A 23 8.27 3.52 2.50
CA LYS A 23 7.63 4.54 3.34
C LYS A 23 7.27 5.79 2.53
N THR A 24 8.16 6.26 1.65
CA THR A 24 7.86 7.38 0.75
C THR A 24 6.64 7.07 -0.12
N LYS A 25 6.54 5.85 -0.66
CA LYS A 25 5.38 5.42 -1.44
C LYS A 25 4.08 5.41 -0.63
N LEU A 26 4.11 5.05 0.65
CA LEU A 26 2.94 5.17 1.53
C LEU A 26 2.54 6.64 1.74
N ILE A 27 3.51 7.53 1.95
CA ILE A 27 3.26 8.97 2.13
C ILE A 27 2.62 9.57 0.87
N GLU A 28 3.12 9.23 -0.32
CA GLU A 28 2.57 9.66 -1.62
C GLU A 28 1.11 9.22 -1.85
N ASN A 29 0.66 8.21 -1.11
CA ASN A 29 -0.70 7.67 -1.20
C ASN A 29 -1.56 7.98 0.03
N GLN A 30 -1.12 8.91 0.89
CA GLN A 30 -1.95 9.42 1.97
C GLN A 30 -3.23 10.07 1.42
N GLY A 31 -4.37 9.75 2.05
CA GLY A 31 -5.71 10.16 1.62
C GLY A 31 -6.31 9.30 0.50
N LYS A 32 -5.62 8.25 0.02
CA LYS A 32 -6.14 7.34 -1.01
C LYS A 32 -6.54 6.00 -0.43
N ASP A 33 -7.50 5.38 -1.08
CA ASP A 33 -7.90 4.00 -0.83
C ASP A 33 -6.90 3.02 -1.46
N ILE A 34 -6.46 2.09 -0.63
CA ILE A 34 -5.50 1.05 -0.98
C ILE A 34 -6.02 -0.30 -0.54
N LYS A 35 -5.59 -1.34 -1.25
CA LYS A 35 -5.62 -2.71 -0.77
C LYS A 35 -4.32 -2.97 -0.02
N LEU A 36 -4.40 -3.04 1.30
CA LEU A 36 -3.27 -3.30 2.19
C LEU A 36 -3.08 -4.80 2.41
N GLN A 37 -1.82 -5.23 2.43
CA GLN A 37 -1.42 -6.57 2.84
C GLN A 37 -0.57 -6.49 4.10
N LEU A 38 -1.02 -7.16 5.16
CA LEU A 38 -0.27 -7.33 6.40
C LEU A 38 0.33 -8.74 6.46
N LYS A 39 1.44 -8.90 7.17
CA LYS A 39 2.11 -10.21 7.32
C LYS A 39 1.20 -11.18 8.07
N GLY A 40 0.94 -12.35 7.47
CA GLY A 40 0.16 -13.40 8.10
C GLY A 40 -1.35 -13.15 8.14
N GLU A 41 -1.84 -12.09 7.49
CA GLU A 41 -3.25 -11.71 7.50
C GLU A 41 -3.83 -11.64 6.08
N LYS A 42 -5.16 -11.62 5.99
CA LYS A 42 -5.87 -11.39 4.73
C LYS A 42 -5.73 -9.93 4.31
N ASN A 43 -5.75 -9.72 3.00
CA ASN A 43 -5.74 -8.37 2.41
C ASN A 43 -7.02 -7.62 2.79
N ARG A 44 -6.91 -6.33 3.06
CA ARG A 44 -8.03 -5.46 3.45
C ARG A 44 -7.99 -4.13 2.69
N TYR A 45 -9.15 -3.52 2.48
CA TYR A 45 -9.28 -2.21 1.86
C TYR A 45 -9.29 -1.14 2.95
N VAL A 46 -8.42 -0.14 2.84
CA VAL A 46 -8.26 0.92 3.85
C VAL A 46 -7.83 2.22 3.18
N THR A 47 -8.10 3.34 3.83
CA THR A 47 -7.57 4.66 3.45
C THR A 47 -6.35 4.99 4.30
N ILE A 48 -5.25 5.45 3.70
CA ILE A 48 -4.08 5.90 4.47
C ILE A 48 -4.39 7.28 5.09
N VAL A 49 -4.49 7.36 6.42
CA VAL A 49 -4.76 8.62 7.14
C VAL A 49 -3.47 9.38 7.39
N ARG A 50 -2.44 8.67 7.87
CA ARG A 50 -1.15 9.28 8.24
C ARG A 50 -0.04 8.23 8.19
N VAL A 51 1.17 8.63 7.79
CA VAL A 51 2.36 7.80 7.90
C VAL A 51 3.35 8.48 8.84
N SER A 52 3.76 7.76 9.89
CA SER A 52 4.69 8.22 10.91
C SER A 52 6.05 7.54 10.75
N GLN A 53 6.96 7.71 11.72
CA GLN A 53 8.31 7.15 11.62
C GLN A 53 8.31 5.63 11.42
N ASN A 54 7.55 4.92 12.26
CA ASN A 54 7.54 3.46 12.36
C ASN A 54 6.16 2.84 12.13
N GLU A 55 5.12 3.63 11.91
CA GLU A 55 3.73 3.18 11.85
C GLU A 55 2.97 3.88 10.73
N VAL A 56 1.90 3.24 10.26
CA VAL A 56 0.92 3.83 9.37
C VAL A 56 -0.45 3.77 10.04
N THR A 57 -1.13 4.91 10.08
CA THR A 57 -2.51 5.03 10.54
C THR A 57 -3.44 4.94 9.34
N LEU A 58 -4.46 4.09 9.47
CA LEU A 58 -5.36 3.66 8.40
C LEU A 58 -6.80 3.81 8.87
N SER A 59 -7.70 4.14 7.96
CA SER A 59 -9.14 4.10 8.19
C SER A 59 -9.74 2.91 7.46
N GLU A 60 -10.52 2.10 8.16
CA GLU A 60 -11.31 1.01 7.55
C GLU A 60 -12.64 1.54 6.98
N PRO A 61 -13.31 0.79 6.09
CA PRO A 61 -14.58 1.19 5.46
C PRO A 61 -15.79 1.36 6.40
N GLY A 62 -15.61 1.30 7.72
CA GLY A 62 -16.62 1.62 8.73
C GLY A 62 -16.29 2.87 9.57
N GLY A 63 -15.22 3.59 9.23
CA GLY A 63 -14.72 4.74 10.00
C GLY A 63 -13.86 4.37 11.21
N GLU A 64 -13.61 3.07 11.44
CA GLU A 64 -12.63 2.62 12.43
C GLU A 64 -11.22 3.01 12.01
N VAL A 65 -10.46 3.59 12.93
CA VAL A 65 -9.07 4.03 12.68
C VAL A 65 -8.12 3.11 13.43
N ILE A 66 -7.21 2.48 12.68
CA ILE A 66 -6.21 1.56 13.22
C ILE A 66 -4.81 2.08 12.92
N SER A 67 -3.86 1.81 13.83
CA SER A 67 -2.44 2.06 13.61
C SER A 67 -1.71 0.74 13.51
N VAL A 68 -0.92 0.58 12.44
CA VAL A 68 -0.19 -0.64 12.17
C VAL A 68 1.31 -0.33 12.06
N PRO A 69 2.18 -1.10 12.73
CA PRO A 69 3.62 -0.98 12.54
C PRO A 69 3.98 -1.19 11.07
N LEU A 70 4.81 -0.32 10.52
CA LEU A 70 5.31 -0.46 9.15
C LEU A 70 5.95 -1.84 8.98
N SER A 71 6.67 -2.36 9.98
CA SER A 71 7.28 -3.70 9.97
C SER A 71 6.28 -4.84 9.71
N ASN A 72 5.00 -4.64 10.03
CA ASN A 72 3.92 -5.59 9.79
C ASN A 72 3.25 -5.43 8.42
N VAL A 73 3.44 -4.29 7.76
CA VAL A 73 2.95 -4.09 6.39
C VAL A 73 3.82 -4.85 5.42
N ALA A 74 3.25 -5.86 4.75
CA ALA A 74 3.93 -6.64 3.72
C ALA A 74 3.86 -5.94 2.35
N GLY A 75 2.78 -5.21 2.07
CA GLY A 75 2.66 -4.42 0.86
C GLY A 75 1.33 -3.69 0.70
N PHE A 76 1.17 -2.95 -0.40
CA PHE A 76 -0.11 -2.35 -0.76
C PHE A 76 -0.29 -2.18 -2.28
N THR A 77 -1.54 -2.07 -2.72
CA THR A 77 -1.92 -1.78 -4.12
C THR A 77 -2.91 -0.63 -4.13
N THR A 78 -2.77 0.34 -5.04
CA THR A 78 -3.74 1.45 -5.15
C THR A 78 -4.94 1.05 -6.02
N GLU A 79 -6.10 1.68 -5.78
CA GLU A 79 -7.32 1.39 -6.57
C GLU A 79 -7.16 1.74 -8.06
N THR A 80 -6.33 2.75 -8.37
CA THR A 80 -6.03 3.14 -9.77
C THR A 80 -5.29 2.01 -10.49
N ASP A 81 -4.42 1.29 -9.78
CA ASP A 81 -3.71 0.13 -10.32
C ASP A 81 -4.65 -1.07 -10.47
N TRP A 82 -5.58 -1.26 -9.54
CA TRP A 82 -6.60 -2.32 -9.59
C TRP A 82 -7.55 -2.20 -10.79
N TYR A 83 -8.10 -1.02 -11.07
CA TYR A 83 -8.98 -0.82 -12.24
C TYR A 83 -8.25 -0.97 -13.57
N ARG A 84 -6.96 -0.63 -13.62
CA ARG A 84 -6.13 -0.81 -14.83
C ARG A 84 -5.76 -2.28 -15.06
N GLN A 85 -5.61 -3.08 -14.01
CA GLN A 85 -5.42 -4.54 -14.11
C GLN A 85 -6.67 -5.27 -14.62
N LYS A 86 -7.88 -4.83 -14.23
CA LYS A 86 -9.15 -5.47 -14.66
C LYS A 86 -9.59 -5.17 -16.10
N LYS A 87 -8.99 -4.17 -16.77
CA LYS A 87 -9.31 -3.81 -18.16
C LYS A 87 -8.43 -4.51 -19.20
N MET A 88 -7.51 -5.38 -18.77
CA MET A 88 -6.78 -6.33 -19.62
C MET A 88 -7.39 -7.72 -19.51
#